data_AF-A0A1Q3LRM1-F1
#
_entry.id   AF-A0A1Q3LRM1-F1
#
_cell.length_a   1.000
_cell.length_b   1.000
_cell.length_c   1.000
_cell.angle_alpha   90.00
_cell.angle_beta   90.00
_cell.angle_gamma   90.00
#
_symmetry.space_group_name_H-M   'P 1'
#
loop_
_entity.id
_entity.type
_entity.pdbx_description
1 polymer ?
#
loop_
_entity_poly.entity_id
_entity_poly.type
_entity_poly.pdbx_seq_one_letter_code
_entity_poly.pdbx_strand_id
1 'polypeptide(L)'
;MTKTLLPRSGFSLAAIAITAIFAAGAAHSMVSATAPLSGNVLAATEAEQLFADAPEGVDPMVTGPVSVSFKTKQHEFGCAEAKWPNIPVACYPQ
;
A
#
# COMPACT_ATOMS: atom_id res chain seq x y z
N MET A 1 -58.61 18.72 -40.79
CA MET A 1 -59.36 19.50 -39.79
C MET A 1 -58.87 19.12 -38.41
N THR A 2 -58.40 20.12 -37.69
CA THR A 2 -57.79 20.10 -36.36
C THR A 2 -58.77 19.62 -35.29
N LYS A 3 -58.35 18.72 -34.39
CA LYS A 3 -58.95 18.67 -33.05
C LYS A 3 -57.98 18.10 -32.01
N THR A 4 -57.24 19.03 -31.41
CA THR A 4 -56.53 18.88 -30.14
C THR A 4 -57.56 18.69 -29.02
N LEU A 5 -57.49 17.58 -28.28
CA LEU A 5 -58.15 17.41 -26.98
C LEU A 5 -57.28 16.50 -26.08
N LEU A 6 -56.37 17.10 -25.34
CA LEU A 6 -56.09 16.72 -23.94
C LEU A 6 -56.87 17.72 -23.06
N PRO A 7 -57.11 17.50 -21.74
CA PRO A 7 -56.83 16.33 -20.90
C PRO A 7 -58.07 15.91 -20.07
N ARG A 8 -58.09 14.69 -19.52
CA ARG A 8 -58.98 14.41 -18.38
C ARG A 8 -58.26 13.56 -17.35
N SER A 9 -57.99 14.23 -16.23
CA SER A 9 -57.40 13.74 -15.01
C SER A 9 -57.98 12.39 -14.59
N GLY A 10 -57.11 11.40 -14.45
CA GLY A 10 -57.39 10.10 -13.84
C GLY A 10 -56.17 9.74 -13.00
N PHE A 11 -56.12 10.33 -11.81
CA PHE A 11 -55.13 10.07 -10.77
C PHE A 11 -55.29 8.61 -10.30
N SER A 12 -54.67 7.66 -10.99
CA SER A 12 -54.55 6.29 -10.51
C SER A 12 -53.24 6.17 -9.73
N LEU A 13 -53.42 6.22 -8.41
CA LEU A 13 -52.44 5.92 -7.36
C LEU A 13 -51.84 4.53 -7.57
N ALA A 14 -50.84 4.41 -8.44
CA ALA A 14 -49.95 3.24 -8.49
C ALA A 14 -48.62 3.65 -7.86
N ALA A 15 -48.62 3.64 -6.53
CA ALA A 15 -47.43 3.75 -5.70
C ALA A 15 -46.46 2.62 -6.05
N ILE A 16 -45.39 2.93 -6.76
CA ILE A 16 -44.18 2.12 -6.74
C ILE A 16 -43.18 2.89 -5.90
N ALA A 17 -43.32 2.71 -4.59
CA ALA A 17 -42.28 3.05 -3.63
C ALA A 17 -41.04 2.23 -4.01
N ILE A 18 -40.04 2.89 -4.61
CA ILE A 18 -38.75 2.28 -4.88
C ILE A 18 -38.10 2.05 -3.51
N THR A 19 -38.13 0.79 -3.12
CA THR A 19 -37.65 0.23 -1.86
C THR A 19 -36.14 0.46 -1.71
N ALA A 20 -35.78 0.82 -0.48
CA ALA A 20 -34.44 1.09 0.01
C ALA A 20 -33.40 0.08 -0.50
N ILE A 21 -32.36 0.59 -1.16
CA ILE A 21 -31.17 -0.19 -1.51
C ILE A 21 -30.30 -0.30 -0.26
N PHE A 22 -30.44 -1.45 0.39
CA PHE A 22 -29.45 -2.20 1.18
C PHE A 22 -28.25 -1.43 1.75
N ALA A 23 -28.37 -1.10 3.03
CA ALA A 23 -27.23 -0.96 3.93
C ALA A 23 -26.65 -2.36 4.22
N ALA A 24 -25.49 -2.66 3.65
CA ALA A 24 -24.63 -3.77 4.06
C ALA A 24 -23.18 -3.50 3.63
N GLY A 25 -22.60 -2.41 4.15
CA GLY A 25 -21.14 -2.30 4.19
C GLY A 25 -20.63 -3.30 5.21
N ALA A 26 -20.37 -4.52 4.77
CA ALA A 26 -19.79 -5.57 5.58
C ALA A 26 -18.47 -5.08 6.18
N ALA A 27 -18.19 -5.49 7.42
CA ALA A 27 -16.99 -5.14 8.15
C ALA A 27 -15.72 -5.62 7.39
N HIS A 28 -14.95 -4.71 6.80
CA HIS A 28 -13.61 -5.01 6.31
C HIS A 28 -12.59 -4.70 7.41
N SER A 29 -12.47 -5.57 8.42
CA SER A 29 -11.32 -5.55 9.34
C SER A 29 -11.22 -6.87 10.10
N MET A 30 -10.78 -7.92 9.39
CA MET A 30 -9.89 -8.93 9.93
C MET A 30 -9.05 -9.45 8.77
N VAL A 31 -7.93 -8.77 8.50
CA VAL A 31 -6.78 -9.43 7.89
C VAL A 31 -5.82 -9.78 9.01
N SER A 32 -6.16 -10.83 9.77
CA SER A 32 -5.11 -11.64 10.39
C SER A 32 -4.49 -12.45 9.26
N ALA A 33 -3.60 -11.81 8.50
CA ALA A 33 -2.61 -12.54 7.73
C ALA A 33 -1.57 -13.07 8.72
N THR A 34 -1.98 -14.00 9.58
CA THR A 34 -1.08 -15.09 9.97
C THR A 34 -0.89 -15.93 8.71
N ALA A 35 -0.12 -15.39 7.77
CA ALA A 35 0.52 -16.21 6.77
C ALA A 35 1.23 -17.33 7.54
N PRO A 36 1.09 -18.60 7.15
CA PRO A 36 1.92 -19.64 7.72
C PRO A 36 3.36 -19.17 7.55
N LEU A 37 4.09 -19.06 8.67
CA LEU A 37 5.55 -18.98 8.69
C LEU A 37 6.04 -20.21 7.94
N SER A 38 6.09 -20.09 6.61
CA SER A 38 6.65 -21.07 5.72
C SER A 38 8.11 -21.10 6.10
N GLY A 39 8.50 -22.19 6.76
CA GLY A 39 9.82 -22.43 7.32
C GLY A 39 10.89 -22.57 6.26
N ASN A 40 11.10 -21.53 5.46
CA ASN A 40 12.43 -21.13 5.12
C ASN A 40 12.85 -20.18 6.24
N VAL A 41 13.67 -20.66 7.16
CA VAL A 41 14.59 -19.78 7.89
C VAL A 41 15.54 -19.24 6.81
N LEU A 42 15.06 -18.29 6.00
CA LEU A 42 15.91 -17.52 5.11
C LEU A 42 16.88 -16.84 6.06
N ALA A 43 18.14 -17.25 6.01
CA ALA A 43 19.17 -16.65 6.85
C ALA A 43 19.07 -15.14 6.66
N ALA A 44 18.94 -14.40 7.77
CA ALA A 44 18.85 -12.95 7.75
C ALA A 44 20.02 -12.41 6.94
N THR A 45 19.75 -11.50 6.01
CA THR A 45 20.79 -10.77 5.28
C THR A 45 21.68 -10.01 6.27
N GLU A 46 22.88 -9.61 5.84
CA GLU A 46 23.79 -8.85 6.69
C GLU A 46 23.16 -7.52 7.18
N ALA A 47 22.34 -6.87 6.35
CA ALA A 47 21.61 -5.66 6.73
C ALA A 47 20.52 -5.95 7.77
N GLU A 48 19.76 -7.04 7.64
CA GLU A 48 18.78 -7.46 8.66
C GLU A 48 19.44 -7.80 10.00
N GLN A 49 20.64 -8.38 9.97
CA GLN A 49 21.39 -8.65 11.21
C GLN A 49 21.89 -7.35 11.87
N LEU A 50 22.30 -6.37 11.06
CA LEU A 50 22.78 -5.07 11.57
C LEU A 50 21.64 -4.20 12.13
N PHE A 51 20.46 -4.27 11.52
CA PHE A 51 19.27 -3.50 11.90
C PHE A 51 18.11 -4.41 12.31
N ALA A 52 18.36 -5.29 13.27
CA ALA A 52 17.38 -6.28 13.73
C ALA A 52 16.12 -5.66 14.38
N ASP A 53 16.18 -4.40 14.80
CA ASP A 53 15.08 -3.62 15.36
C ASP A 53 14.23 -2.89 14.29
N ALA A 54 14.65 -2.92 13.02
CA ALA A 54 13.98 -2.27 11.91
C ALA A 54 13.40 -3.30 10.90
N PRO A 55 12.25 -3.93 11.20
CA PRO A 55 11.65 -4.95 10.33
C PRO A 55 11.24 -4.40 8.95
N GLU A 56 10.85 -3.12 8.90
CA GLU A 56 10.49 -2.41 7.66
C GLU A 56 11.74 -1.89 6.90
N GLY A 57 12.93 -2.05 7.49
CA GLY A 57 14.21 -1.71 6.89
C GLY A 57 14.71 -0.29 7.13
N VAL A 58 15.94 -0.08 6.68
CA VAL A 58 16.66 1.20 6.80
C VAL A 58 17.12 1.64 5.41
N ASP A 59 16.79 2.89 5.05
CA ASP A 59 17.21 3.50 3.79
C ASP A 59 18.75 3.58 3.73
N PRO A 60 19.40 3.03 2.69
CA PRO A 60 20.84 3.13 2.52
C PRO A 60 21.33 4.55 2.21
N MET A 61 20.44 5.46 1.79
CA MET A 61 20.79 6.84 1.45
C MET A 61 20.64 7.77 2.65
N VAL A 62 21.78 8.25 3.16
CA VAL A 62 21.83 9.21 4.26
C VAL A 62 21.41 10.60 3.78
N THR A 63 20.43 11.20 4.45
CA THR A 63 19.90 12.54 4.16
C THR A 63 20.70 13.68 4.79
N GLY A 64 21.61 13.37 5.72
CA GLY A 64 22.51 14.32 6.38
C GLY A 64 23.84 14.56 5.66
N PRO A 65 24.70 15.47 6.17
CA PRO A 65 26.02 15.69 5.62
C PRO A 65 26.90 14.44 5.81
N VAL A 66 27.49 13.97 4.72
CA VAL A 66 28.43 12.85 4.70
C VAL A 66 29.69 13.25 3.93
N SER A 67 30.80 12.56 4.19
CA SER A 67 32.05 12.80 3.48
C SER A 67 31.93 12.47 1.98
N VAL A 68 32.78 13.10 1.17
CA VAL A 68 32.86 12.81 -0.27
C VAL A 68 33.21 11.34 -0.51
N SER A 69 34.14 10.79 0.27
CA SER A 69 34.55 9.39 0.16
C SER A 69 33.41 8.42 0.46
N PHE A 70 32.50 8.75 1.38
CA PHE A 70 31.33 7.92 1.64
C PHE A 70 30.32 7.98 0.50
N LYS A 71 30.09 9.16 -0.10
CA LYS A 71 29.25 9.27 -1.31
C LYS A 71 29.81 8.45 -2.47
N THR A 72 31.14 8.46 -2.65
CA THR A 72 31.80 7.62 -3.66
C THR A 72 31.53 6.14 -3.41
N LYS A 73 31.69 5.67 -2.16
CA LYS A 73 31.35 4.28 -1.81
C LYS A 73 29.87 3.97 -2.10
N GLN A 74 28.96 4.85 -1.71
CA GLN A 74 27.54 4.63 -1.97
C GLN A 74 27.23 4.45 -3.46
N HIS A 75 27.94 5.18 -4.33
CA HIS A 75 27.83 5.02 -5.77
C HIS A 75 28.46 3.70 -6.26
N GLU A 76 29.67 3.38 -5.79
CA GLU A 76 30.38 2.13 -6.16
C GLU A 76 29.60 0.87 -5.78
N PHE A 77 28.86 0.91 -4.67
CA PHE A 77 28.04 -0.20 -4.18
C PHE A 77 26.57 -0.17 -4.66
N GLY A 78 26.18 0.80 -5.51
CA GLY A 78 24.82 0.88 -6.07
C GLY A 78 23.74 1.10 -5.00
N CYS A 79 24.04 1.90 -3.98
CA CYS A 79 23.18 2.05 -2.82
C CYS A 79 21.85 2.75 -3.12
N ALA A 80 21.76 3.56 -4.19
CA ALA A 80 20.52 4.25 -4.55
C ALA A 80 19.45 3.27 -5.10
N GLU A 81 19.90 2.15 -5.67
CA GLU A 81 19.07 1.14 -6.29
C GLU A 81 18.80 -0.05 -5.36
N ALA A 82 19.64 -0.24 -4.34
CA ALA A 82 19.52 -1.31 -3.37
C ALA A 82 18.14 -1.29 -2.66
N LYS A 83 17.60 -2.48 -2.40
CA LYS A 83 16.27 -2.65 -1.77
C LYS A 83 16.39 -3.56 -0.57
N TRP A 84 15.81 -3.11 0.53
CA TRP A 84 15.70 -3.90 1.74
C TRP A 84 15.04 -5.26 1.43
N PRO A 85 15.53 -6.38 2.00
CA PRO A 85 16.67 -6.49 2.93
C PRO A 85 18.04 -6.66 2.23
N ASN A 86 18.07 -6.71 0.90
CA ASN A 86 19.28 -6.97 0.10
C ASN A 86 20.10 -5.70 -0.13
N ILE A 87 20.56 -5.08 0.95
CA ILE A 87 21.39 -3.88 0.91
C ILE A 87 22.80 -4.22 1.38
N PRO A 88 23.86 -3.92 0.61
CA PRO A 88 25.23 -4.09 1.07
C PRO A 88 25.49 -3.25 2.33
N VAL A 89 26.14 -3.84 3.34
CA VAL A 89 26.48 -3.11 4.58
C VAL A 89 27.40 -1.90 4.33
N ALA A 90 28.14 -1.90 3.23
CA ALA A 90 28.96 -0.78 2.77
C ALA A 90 28.15 0.48 2.43
N CYS A 91 26.83 0.36 2.23
CA CYS A 91 25.94 1.49 2.00
C CYS A 91 25.64 2.29 3.26
N TYR A 92 25.93 1.73 4.44
CA TYR A 92 25.69 2.39 5.72
C TYR A 92 26.97 3.05 6.26
N PRO A 93 26.86 4.21 6.91
CA PRO A 93 27.98 4.82 7.61
C PRO A 93 28.55 3.86 8.67
N GLN A 94 29.86 3.91 8.86
CA GLN A 94 30.59 3.25 9.94
C GLN A 94 31.13 4.30 10.91
#